data_AF-A0A7C1DNE4-F1
#
_entry.id   AF-A0A7C1DNE4-F1
#
_cell.length_a   1.000
_cell.length_b   1.000
_cell.length_c   1.000
_cell.angle_alpha   90.00
_cell.angle_beta   90.00
_cell.angle_gamma   90.00
#
_symmetry.space_group_name_H-M   'P 1'
#
loop_
_entity.id
_entity.type
_entity.pdbx_description
1 polymer ?
#
loop_
_entity_poly.entity_id
_entity_poly.type
_entity_poly.pdbx_seq_one_letter_code
_entity_poly.pdbx_strand_id
1 'polypeptide(L)'
;MKQIIEDLSRPELMPDPTQSVSIVQTHISIVFIADSFVYKIKKPVNFGFLDFSTPEKRKNFCLREVELNRRLSSGIYLDVIPVVFDGTSYRLGAHSGETVDHAVKMKRVPEDILMKTLFLKGTLTDSHMKDVADVLARFHRTADGGARIERFGEAGAFKVNTDENFVQIEPYIGRSIDEKTFIALKDWTEGFFSKHGGLFASRIAQGKIRDCHGDLHMEHVCLGDEVAVIDCIEFNERFRYCDTVADFAFLLMDLEYHGGSAQAEKLWDFYRMYAEEG
;
A
#
# COMPACT_ATOMS: atom_id res chain seq x y z
N MET A 1 1.35 -24.12 -1.19
CA MET A 1 1.71 -23.14 -0.14
C MET A 1 1.92 -23.76 1.24
N LYS A 2 1.13 -24.76 1.70
CA LYS A 2 1.27 -25.31 3.07
C LYS A 2 2.70 -25.74 3.44
N GLN A 3 3.36 -26.54 2.60
CA GLN A 3 4.74 -26.98 2.85
C GLN A 3 5.74 -25.81 2.89
N ILE A 4 5.59 -24.81 2.02
CA ILE A 4 6.43 -23.59 2.05
C ILE A 4 6.30 -22.90 3.41
N ILE A 5 5.07 -22.80 3.95
CA ILE A 5 4.86 -22.21 5.28
C ILE A 5 5.56 -23.04 6.35
N GLU A 6 5.35 -24.36 6.37
CA GLU A 6 5.95 -25.25 7.36
C GLU A 6 7.49 -25.21 7.33
N ASP A 7 8.08 -25.21 6.14
CA ASP A 7 9.53 -25.16 5.98
C ASP A 7 10.11 -23.81 6.39
N LEU A 8 9.55 -22.71 5.88
CA LEU A 8 10.04 -21.36 6.17
C LEU A 8 9.61 -20.84 7.56
N SER A 9 8.84 -21.62 8.33
CA SER A 9 8.64 -21.37 9.77
C SER A 9 9.86 -21.78 10.60
N ARG A 10 10.75 -22.60 10.04
CA ARG A 10 11.91 -23.17 10.74
C ARG A 10 13.09 -22.20 10.66
N PRO A 11 13.59 -21.66 11.79
CA PRO A 11 14.69 -20.70 11.79
C PRO A 11 15.94 -21.18 11.03
N GLU A 12 16.28 -22.46 11.09
CA GLU A 12 17.43 -23.06 10.42
C GLU A 12 17.33 -23.13 8.88
N LEU A 13 16.14 -22.87 8.32
CA LEU A 13 15.92 -22.80 6.88
C LEU A 13 15.82 -21.37 6.35
N MET A 14 15.91 -20.37 7.22
CA MET A 14 15.93 -18.97 6.82
C MET A 14 17.32 -18.59 6.28
N PRO A 15 17.39 -17.63 5.33
CA PRO A 15 18.66 -17.29 4.67
C PRO A 15 19.60 -16.49 5.58
N ASP A 16 19.04 -15.81 6.59
CA ASP A 16 19.75 -14.97 7.53
C ASP A 16 19.56 -15.52 8.96
N PRO A 17 20.59 -15.44 9.83
CA PRO A 17 20.50 -15.93 11.20
C PRO A 17 19.30 -15.35 11.95
N THR A 18 18.47 -16.23 12.50
CA THR A 18 17.28 -15.88 13.28
C THR A 18 17.02 -16.95 14.32
N GLN A 19 16.46 -16.58 15.46
CA GLN A 19 16.04 -17.50 16.52
C GLN A 19 14.57 -17.89 16.40
N SER A 20 13.76 -17.00 15.83
CA SER A 20 12.32 -17.21 15.69
C SER A 20 11.84 -16.72 14.32
N VAL A 21 10.70 -17.26 13.88
CA VAL A 21 9.97 -16.78 12.71
C VAL A 21 8.50 -16.70 13.09
N SER A 22 7.91 -15.52 13.03
CA SER A 22 6.45 -15.37 13.10
C SER A 22 5.87 -15.24 11.69
N ILE A 23 4.62 -15.68 11.52
CA ILE A 23 3.96 -15.71 10.21
C ILE A 23 2.69 -14.90 10.27
N VAL A 24 2.58 -13.95 9.36
CA VAL A 24 1.36 -13.20 9.10
C VAL A 24 0.87 -13.53 7.70
N GLN A 25 -0.43 -13.74 7.55
CA GLN A 25 -1.05 -14.01 6.26
C GLN A 25 -2.07 -12.92 5.94
N THR A 26 -1.94 -12.34 4.75
CA THR A 26 -2.96 -11.47 4.16
C THR A 26 -3.74 -12.23 3.10
N HIS A 27 -4.72 -11.57 2.47
CA HIS A 27 -5.45 -12.15 1.34
C HIS A 27 -4.54 -12.51 0.16
N ILE A 28 -3.41 -11.80 0.00
CA ILE A 28 -2.55 -11.88 -1.19
C ILE A 28 -1.11 -12.31 -0.89
N SER A 29 -0.72 -12.42 0.37
CA SER A 29 0.68 -12.71 0.74
C SER A 29 0.81 -13.53 2.02
N ILE A 30 1.98 -14.14 2.18
CA ILE A 30 2.48 -14.76 3.41
C ILE A 30 3.76 -14.01 3.78
N VAL A 31 3.82 -13.52 5.01
CA VAL A 31 4.91 -12.70 5.53
C VAL A 31 5.60 -13.45 6.66
N PHE A 32 6.87 -13.77 6.47
CA PHE A 32 7.73 -14.42 7.45
C PHE A 32 8.59 -13.34 8.13
N ILE A 33 8.35 -13.11 9.41
CA ILE A 33 9.02 -12.07 10.21
C ILE A 33 10.08 -12.77 11.06
N ALA A 34 11.35 -12.61 10.66
CA ALA A 34 12.51 -13.08 11.38
C ALA A 34 13.05 -11.96 12.30
N ASP A 35 14.19 -12.18 12.97
CA ASP A 35 14.71 -11.21 13.94
C ASP A 35 15.13 -9.88 13.28
N SER A 36 15.89 -9.96 12.18
CA SER A 36 16.44 -8.77 11.47
C SER A 36 15.72 -8.44 10.15
N PHE A 37 15.05 -9.42 9.55
CA PHE A 37 14.49 -9.32 8.21
C PHE A 37 13.07 -9.85 8.14
N VAL A 38 12.36 -9.43 7.11
CA VAL A 38 11.02 -9.90 6.75
C VAL A 38 11.05 -10.40 5.32
N TYR A 39 10.35 -11.51 5.06
CA TYR A 39 10.25 -12.14 3.75
C TYR A 39 8.79 -12.27 3.36
N LYS A 40 8.40 -11.63 2.24
CA LYS A 40 7.02 -11.62 1.76
C LYS A 40 6.90 -12.44 0.48
N ILE A 41 6.13 -13.52 0.53
CA ILE A 41 5.79 -14.37 -0.62
C ILE A 41 4.35 -14.09 -1.05
N LYS A 42 4.13 -13.82 -2.33
CA LYS A 42 2.80 -13.58 -2.88
C LYS A 42 2.03 -14.91 -3.06
N LYS A 43 0.73 -14.91 -2.78
CA LYS A 43 -0.15 -16.08 -2.93
C LYS A 43 -0.58 -16.24 -4.40
N PRO A 44 -0.79 -17.48 -4.90
CA PRO A 44 -1.20 -17.74 -6.28
C PRO A 44 -2.70 -17.46 -6.48
N VAL A 45 -3.09 -16.20 -6.46
CA VAL A 45 -4.50 -15.76 -6.55
C VAL A 45 -4.71 -14.84 -7.74
N ASN A 46 -5.96 -14.74 -8.21
CA ASN A 46 -6.40 -13.77 -9.20
C ASN A 46 -7.77 -13.24 -8.78
N PHE A 47 -7.85 -11.93 -8.52
CA PHE A 47 -9.08 -11.24 -8.10
C PHE A 47 -9.62 -10.29 -9.18
N GLY A 48 -9.12 -10.37 -10.41
CA GLY A 48 -9.46 -9.47 -11.51
C GLY A 48 -8.69 -8.15 -11.45
N PHE A 49 -8.61 -7.51 -10.28
CA PHE A 49 -7.80 -6.29 -10.08
C PHE A 49 -6.31 -6.57 -9.79
N LEU A 50 -5.95 -7.84 -9.54
CA LEU A 50 -4.59 -8.32 -9.44
C LEU A 50 -4.51 -9.76 -9.96
N ASP A 51 -3.37 -10.12 -10.55
CA ASP A 51 -3.12 -11.48 -11.03
C ASP A 51 -1.72 -11.98 -10.63
N PHE A 52 -1.70 -12.84 -9.61
CA PHE A 52 -0.52 -13.53 -9.07
C PHE A 52 -0.53 -15.02 -9.43
N SER A 53 -1.29 -15.44 -10.44
CA SER A 53 -1.53 -16.86 -10.76
C SER A 53 -0.26 -17.66 -11.06
N THR A 54 0.76 -17.07 -11.70
CA THR A 54 2.00 -17.76 -12.07
C THR A 54 3.21 -17.21 -11.31
N PRO A 55 4.27 -18.03 -11.10
CA PRO A 55 5.52 -17.58 -10.49
C PRO A 55 6.16 -16.37 -11.20
N GLU A 56 6.06 -16.30 -12.53
CA GLU A 56 6.61 -15.20 -13.33
C GLU A 56 5.88 -13.88 -13.03
N LYS A 57 4.55 -13.92 -12.92
CA LYS A 57 3.75 -12.76 -12.53
C LYS A 57 4.10 -12.32 -11.11
N ARG A 58 4.20 -13.26 -10.17
CA ARG A 58 4.61 -12.95 -8.78
C ARG A 58 5.99 -12.35 -8.71
N LYS A 59 6.97 -12.87 -9.46
CA LYS A 59 8.31 -12.29 -9.58
C LYS A 59 8.25 -10.84 -10.04
N ASN A 60 7.50 -10.56 -11.10
CA ASN A 60 7.35 -9.20 -11.63
C ASN A 60 6.82 -8.24 -10.55
N PHE A 61 5.78 -8.63 -9.83
CA PHE A 61 5.23 -7.80 -8.76
C PHE A 61 6.14 -7.70 -7.53
N CYS A 62 6.93 -8.73 -7.19
CA CYS A 62 7.96 -8.59 -6.17
C CYS A 62 9.00 -7.52 -6.56
N LEU A 63 9.40 -7.48 -7.84
CA LEU A 63 10.33 -6.45 -8.33
C LEU A 63 9.70 -5.06 -8.29
N ARG A 64 8.44 -4.93 -8.72
CA ARG A 64 7.68 -3.68 -8.63
C ARG A 64 7.52 -3.19 -7.20
N GLU A 65 7.25 -4.09 -6.26
CA GLU A 65 7.12 -3.74 -4.85
C GLU A 65 8.41 -3.15 -4.29
N VAL A 66 9.56 -3.77 -4.57
CA VAL A 66 10.86 -3.26 -4.16
C VAL A 66 11.14 -1.90 -4.81
N GLU A 67 10.90 -1.76 -6.11
CA GLU A 67 11.09 -0.50 -6.85
C GLU A 67 10.26 0.65 -6.28
N LEU A 68 8.96 0.42 -6.11
CA LEU A 68 8.00 1.45 -5.71
C LEU A 68 8.18 1.88 -4.26
N ASN A 69 8.42 0.94 -3.36
CA ASN A 69 8.55 1.27 -1.95
C ASN A 69 9.85 2.00 -1.63
N ARG A 70 10.95 1.75 -2.37
CA ARG A 70 12.21 2.49 -2.20
C ARG A 70 12.09 4.00 -2.40
N ARG A 71 11.04 4.47 -3.08
CA ARG A 71 10.74 5.91 -3.23
C ARG A 71 10.43 6.61 -1.90
N LEU A 72 9.91 5.86 -0.92
CA LEU A 72 9.45 6.36 0.38
C LEU A 72 10.05 5.59 1.58
N SER A 73 10.85 4.54 1.35
CA SER A 73 11.39 3.69 2.41
C SER A 73 12.83 3.25 2.13
N SER A 74 13.72 4.24 2.09
CA SER A 74 15.16 4.00 1.87
C SER A 74 15.71 2.98 2.88
N GLY A 75 16.34 1.92 2.37
CA GLY A 75 16.96 0.88 3.19
C GLY A 75 16.00 -0.13 3.85
N ILE A 76 14.68 -0.07 3.61
CA ILE A 76 13.74 -1.09 4.09
C ILE A 76 13.58 -2.21 3.07
N TYR A 77 13.31 -1.90 1.80
CA TYR A 77 13.14 -2.91 0.74
C TYR A 77 14.48 -3.26 0.08
N LEU A 78 14.97 -4.48 0.32
CA LEU A 78 16.36 -4.87 0.05
C LEU A 78 16.54 -5.60 -1.27
N ASP A 79 15.74 -6.63 -1.55
CA ASP A 79 15.90 -7.43 -2.77
C ASP A 79 14.69 -8.34 -3.06
N VAL A 80 14.69 -8.98 -4.22
CA VAL A 80 13.82 -10.11 -4.57
C VAL A 80 14.67 -11.37 -4.63
N ILE A 81 14.43 -12.31 -3.71
CA ILE A 81 15.19 -13.55 -3.59
C ILE A 81 14.36 -14.76 -4.05
N PRO A 82 14.99 -15.80 -4.62
CA PRO A 82 14.27 -16.99 -5.06
C PRO A 82 13.76 -17.81 -3.87
N VAL A 83 12.60 -18.43 -4.04
CA VAL A 83 12.10 -19.53 -3.22
C VAL A 83 12.45 -20.81 -3.96
N VAL A 84 13.31 -21.63 -3.37
CA VAL A 84 13.91 -22.78 -4.03
C VAL A 84 13.49 -24.06 -3.33
N PHE A 85 13.08 -25.05 -4.12
CA PHE A 85 12.88 -26.42 -3.65
C PHE A 85 14.14 -27.24 -3.93
N ASP A 86 14.77 -27.77 -2.89
CA ASP A 86 16.02 -28.56 -3.00
C ASP A 86 15.78 -30.07 -3.22
N GLY A 87 14.52 -30.47 -3.44
CA GLY A 87 14.08 -31.86 -3.51
C GLY A 87 13.52 -32.41 -2.19
N THR A 88 13.79 -31.74 -1.06
CA THR A 88 13.30 -32.14 0.27
C THR A 88 12.53 -31.02 0.97
N SER A 89 13.03 -29.78 0.89
CA SER A 89 12.47 -28.63 1.60
C SER A 89 12.54 -27.35 0.77
N TYR A 90 11.69 -26.38 1.13
CA TYR A 90 11.75 -25.03 0.57
C TYR A 90 12.73 -24.16 1.36
N ARG A 91 13.54 -23.39 0.64
CA ARG A 91 14.53 -22.46 1.18
C ARG A 91 14.48 -21.12 0.43
N LEU A 92 14.80 -20.04 1.13
CA LEU A 92 14.94 -18.71 0.53
C LEU A 92 16.40 -18.46 0.14
N GLY A 93 16.63 -17.87 -1.04
CA GLY A 93 17.96 -17.44 -1.47
C GLY A 93 18.97 -18.57 -1.71
N ALA A 94 18.55 -19.83 -1.78
CA ALA A 94 19.44 -20.95 -2.06
C ALA A 94 19.95 -20.92 -3.51
N HIS A 95 21.18 -21.37 -3.72
CA HIS A 95 21.84 -21.38 -5.04
C HIS A 95 21.66 -22.69 -5.81
N SER A 96 21.13 -23.74 -5.16
CA SER A 96 20.94 -25.07 -5.73
C SER A 96 19.51 -25.56 -5.52
N GLY A 97 18.92 -26.15 -6.55
CA GLY A 97 17.53 -26.62 -6.56
C GLY A 97 16.68 -25.92 -7.62
N GLU A 98 15.39 -26.22 -7.64
CA GLU A 98 14.43 -25.60 -8.56
C GLU A 98 13.84 -24.33 -7.95
N THR A 99 13.96 -23.19 -8.65
CA THR A 99 13.26 -21.96 -8.23
C THR A 99 11.78 -22.07 -8.57
N VAL A 100 10.94 -22.13 -7.54
CA VAL A 100 9.49 -22.33 -7.67
C VAL A 100 8.71 -21.02 -7.50
N ASP A 101 9.30 -20.01 -6.84
CA ASP A 101 8.68 -18.72 -6.56
C ASP A 101 9.73 -17.67 -6.16
N HIS A 102 9.29 -16.48 -5.74
CA HIS A 102 10.15 -15.40 -5.27
C HIS A 102 9.57 -14.75 -4.01
N ALA A 103 10.46 -14.19 -3.19
CA ALA A 103 10.13 -13.44 -1.98
C ALA A 103 10.75 -12.05 -2.03
N VAL A 104 10.03 -11.05 -1.53
CA VAL A 104 10.60 -9.73 -1.22
C VAL A 104 11.32 -9.82 0.11
N LYS A 105 12.61 -9.49 0.15
CA LYS A 105 13.42 -9.37 1.37
C LYS A 105 13.41 -7.91 1.85
N MET A 106 13.04 -7.71 3.10
CA MET A 106 12.95 -6.39 3.73
C MET A 106 13.68 -6.37 5.06
N LYS A 107 14.21 -5.22 5.48
CA LYS A 107 14.63 -4.99 6.86
C LYS A 107 13.39 -5.01 7.76
N ARG A 108 13.48 -5.64 8.93
CA ARG A 108 12.38 -5.61 9.90
C ARG A 108 12.19 -4.19 10.44
N VAL A 109 10.95 -3.71 10.36
CA VAL A 109 10.51 -2.47 11.00
C VAL A 109 9.98 -2.81 12.39
N PRO A 110 10.49 -2.17 13.46
CA PRO A 110 9.92 -2.31 14.79
C PRO A 110 8.46 -1.83 14.86
N GLU A 111 7.56 -2.61 15.47
CA GLU A 111 6.15 -2.24 15.56
C GLU A 111 5.91 -0.98 16.41
N ASP A 112 6.82 -0.68 17.34
CA ASP A 112 6.73 0.43 18.26
C ASP A 112 7.04 1.79 17.63
N ILE A 113 7.56 1.82 16.41
CA ILE A 113 7.76 3.05 15.62
C ILE A 113 6.67 3.26 14.56
N LEU A 114 5.72 2.34 14.40
CA LEU A 114 4.61 2.55 13.46
C LEU A 114 3.70 3.68 13.95
N MET A 115 3.29 4.57 13.05
CA MET A 115 2.42 5.70 13.36
C MET A 115 1.13 5.25 14.04
N LYS A 116 0.54 4.13 13.61
CA LYS A 116 -0.63 3.51 14.24
C LYS A 116 -0.37 3.14 15.70
N THR A 117 0.79 2.55 16.01
CA THR A 117 1.18 2.20 17.37
C THR A 117 1.35 3.43 18.26
N LEU A 118 2.01 4.49 17.75
CA LEU A 118 2.18 5.74 18.49
C LEU A 118 0.84 6.45 18.71
N PHE A 119 -0.04 6.44 17.70
CA PHE A 119 -1.38 7.00 17.79
C PHE A 119 -2.20 6.31 18.90
N LEU A 120 -2.26 4.98 18.88
CA LEU A 120 -3.00 4.19 19.87
C LEU A 120 -2.44 4.34 21.29
N LYS A 121 -1.13 4.58 21.43
CA LYS A 121 -0.48 4.86 22.73
C LYS A 121 -0.65 6.32 23.19
N GLY A 122 -1.20 7.20 22.36
CA GLY A 122 -1.31 8.64 22.65
C GLY A 122 0.04 9.37 22.62
N THR A 123 1.06 8.80 21.96
CA THR A 123 2.41 9.36 21.87
C THR A 123 2.74 9.93 20.48
N LEU A 124 1.75 10.01 19.58
CA LEU A 124 1.89 10.72 18.30
C LEU A 124 1.96 12.23 18.56
N THR A 125 3.06 12.86 18.15
CA THR A 125 3.32 14.29 18.41
C THR A 125 3.11 15.15 17.16
N ASP A 126 3.00 16.46 17.37
CA ASP A 126 2.97 17.43 16.26
C ASP A 126 4.26 17.41 15.43
N SER A 127 5.41 17.05 16.02
CA SER A 127 6.67 16.88 15.26
C SER A 127 6.55 15.73 14.27
N HIS A 128 6.07 14.57 14.74
CA HIS A 128 5.86 13.41 13.86
C HIS A 128 4.93 13.76 12.70
N MET A 129 3.84 14.48 12.96
CA MET A 129 2.90 14.89 11.90
C MET A 129 3.53 15.87 10.90
N LYS A 130 4.40 16.78 11.35
CA LYS A 130 5.17 17.65 10.45
C LYS A 130 6.11 16.85 9.55
N ASP A 131 6.84 15.90 10.12
CA ASP A 131 7.82 15.09 9.38
C ASP A 131 7.12 14.21 8.33
N VAL A 132 5.97 13.62 8.68
CA VAL A 132 5.13 12.85 7.75
C VAL A 132 4.60 13.74 6.63
N ALA A 133 4.02 14.89 6.97
CA ALA A 133 3.48 15.83 5.99
C ALA A 133 4.57 16.31 5.00
N ASP A 134 5.76 16.61 5.50
CA ASP A 134 6.90 17.08 4.72
C ASP A 134 7.44 15.99 3.77
N VAL A 135 7.59 14.75 4.25
CA VAL A 135 7.99 13.61 3.41
C VAL A 135 6.96 13.34 2.30
N LEU A 136 5.67 13.30 2.63
CA LEU A 136 4.61 13.04 1.66
C LEU A 136 4.44 14.19 0.66
N ALA A 137 4.53 15.45 1.10
CA ALA A 137 4.47 16.61 0.20
C ALA A 137 5.64 16.64 -0.78
N ARG A 138 6.87 16.31 -0.33
CA ARG A 138 8.02 16.15 -1.22
C ARG A 138 7.81 15.02 -2.22
N PHE A 139 7.41 13.84 -1.73
CA PHE A 139 7.15 12.69 -2.59
C PHE A 139 6.12 13.01 -3.67
N HIS A 140 4.97 13.57 -3.30
CA HIS A 140 3.93 13.98 -4.24
C HIS A 140 4.38 15.00 -5.28
N ARG A 141 5.29 15.92 -4.91
CA ARG A 141 5.85 16.89 -5.86
C ARG A 141 6.81 16.26 -6.87
N THR A 142 7.58 15.26 -6.43
CA THR A 142 8.65 14.63 -7.25
C THR A 142 8.22 13.32 -7.90
N ALA A 143 7.08 12.76 -7.51
CA ALA A 143 6.55 11.52 -8.07
C ALA A 143 6.32 11.65 -9.58
N ASP A 144 6.48 10.53 -10.27
CA ASP A 144 6.31 10.46 -11.71
C ASP A 144 4.92 10.96 -12.12
N GLY A 145 4.88 11.62 -13.27
CA GLY A 145 3.66 12.17 -13.86
C GLY A 145 3.69 12.07 -15.38
N GLY A 146 2.90 12.93 -16.02
CA GLY A 146 2.83 13.03 -17.48
C GLY A 146 1.63 12.34 -18.08
N ALA A 147 1.48 12.49 -19.40
CA ALA A 147 0.22 12.25 -20.11
C ALA A 147 -0.40 10.86 -19.92
N ARG A 148 0.40 9.83 -19.64
CA ARG A 148 -0.12 8.50 -19.33
C ARG A 148 -0.78 8.44 -17.94
N ILE A 149 -0.12 9.00 -16.93
CA ILE A 149 -0.59 9.01 -15.53
C ILE A 149 -1.77 9.98 -15.39
N GLU A 150 -1.69 11.15 -16.03
CA GLU A 150 -2.74 12.18 -15.98
C GLU A 150 -4.12 11.68 -16.44
N ARG A 151 -4.17 10.75 -17.39
CA ARG A 151 -5.42 10.11 -17.86
C ARG A 151 -6.21 9.44 -16.74
N PHE A 152 -5.54 8.96 -15.68
CA PHE A 152 -6.20 8.32 -14.55
C PHE A 152 -6.94 9.33 -13.66
N GLY A 153 -6.58 10.61 -13.73
CA GLY A 153 -7.30 11.69 -13.07
C GLY A 153 -8.51 12.21 -13.84
N GLU A 154 -8.76 11.71 -15.06
CA GLU A 154 -9.98 12.06 -15.79
C GLU A 154 -11.19 11.51 -15.04
N ALA A 155 -12.25 12.31 -14.89
CA ALA A 155 -13.44 11.93 -14.12
C ALA A 155 -13.99 10.56 -14.51
N GLY A 156 -14.04 10.25 -15.83
CA GLY A 156 -14.49 8.96 -16.33
C GLY A 156 -13.56 7.79 -15.97
N ALA A 157 -12.24 8.00 -16.02
CA ALA A 157 -11.26 6.98 -15.65
C ALA A 157 -11.26 6.71 -14.14
N PHE A 158 -11.33 7.76 -13.33
CA PHE A 158 -11.41 7.65 -11.88
C PHE A 158 -12.73 6.99 -11.42
N LYS A 159 -13.85 7.31 -12.09
CA LYS A 159 -15.18 6.72 -11.82
C LYS A 159 -15.21 5.20 -11.97
N VAL A 160 -14.34 4.61 -12.80
CA VAL A 160 -14.28 3.13 -12.92
C VAL A 160 -14.01 2.47 -11.57
N ASN A 161 -13.18 3.09 -10.71
CA ASN A 161 -12.91 2.57 -9.36
C ASN A 161 -14.20 2.53 -8.50
N THR A 162 -15.01 3.59 -8.54
CA THR A 162 -16.26 3.63 -7.78
C THR A 162 -17.33 2.72 -8.37
N ASP A 163 -17.39 2.59 -9.69
CA ASP A 163 -18.36 1.73 -10.38
C ASP A 163 -18.13 0.26 -10.06
N GLU A 164 -16.87 -0.18 -10.05
CA GLU A 164 -16.50 -1.53 -9.63
C GLU A 164 -16.89 -1.81 -8.18
N ASN A 165 -16.72 -0.84 -7.26
CA ASN A 165 -17.18 -0.99 -5.87
C ASN A 165 -18.69 -1.23 -5.80
N PHE A 166 -19.50 -0.45 -6.55
CA PHE A 166 -20.95 -0.65 -6.54
C PHE A 166 -21.36 -2.01 -7.13
N VAL A 167 -20.73 -2.45 -8.21
CA VAL A 167 -20.98 -3.79 -8.80
C VAL A 167 -20.61 -4.90 -7.81
N GLN A 168 -19.50 -4.77 -7.08
CA GLN A 168 -19.06 -5.78 -6.11
C GLN A 168 -19.92 -5.81 -4.84
N ILE A 169 -20.49 -4.66 -4.44
CA ILE A 169 -21.37 -4.56 -3.26
C ILE A 169 -22.80 -5.00 -3.56
N GLU A 170 -23.26 -4.90 -4.80
CA GLU A 170 -24.65 -5.22 -5.22
C GLU A 170 -25.19 -6.57 -4.70
N PRO A 171 -24.43 -7.69 -4.74
CA PRO A 171 -24.88 -8.98 -4.18
C PRO A 171 -25.08 -8.99 -2.64
N TYR A 172 -24.60 -7.97 -1.94
CA TYR A 172 -24.64 -7.83 -0.48
C TYR A 172 -25.69 -6.83 0.00
N ILE A 173 -26.50 -6.27 -0.90
CA ILE A 173 -27.65 -5.45 -0.54
C ILE A 173 -28.63 -6.29 0.31
N GLY A 174 -29.10 -5.71 1.41
CA GLY A 174 -29.93 -6.37 2.42
C GLY A 174 -29.15 -7.28 3.39
N ARG A 175 -27.82 -7.38 3.24
CA ARG A 175 -26.93 -8.11 4.17
C ARG A 175 -25.98 -7.18 4.90
N SER A 176 -25.16 -6.46 4.14
CA SER A 176 -24.10 -5.57 4.66
C SER A 176 -24.45 -4.09 4.52
N ILE A 177 -25.36 -3.76 3.61
CA ILE A 177 -25.86 -2.42 3.35
C ILE A 177 -27.33 -2.50 2.98
N ASP A 178 -28.16 -1.56 3.45
CA ASP A 178 -29.55 -1.48 3.02
C ASP A 178 -29.66 -0.85 1.62
N GLU A 179 -30.70 -1.22 0.89
CA GLU A 179 -30.92 -0.77 -0.50
C GLU A 179 -31.00 0.75 -0.63
N LYS A 180 -31.61 1.45 0.35
CA LYS A 180 -31.77 2.91 0.28
C LYS A 180 -30.42 3.60 0.42
N THR A 181 -29.58 3.15 1.36
CA THR A 181 -28.21 3.67 1.53
C THR A 181 -27.37 3.39 0.30
N PHE A 182 -27.45 2.19 -0.28
CA PHE A 182 -26.73 1.85 -1.52
C PHE A 182 -27.09 2.80 -2.67
N ILE A 183 -28.39 2.99 -2.93
CA ILE A 183 -28.88 3.89 -3.99
C ILE A 183 -28.44 5.32 -3.70
N ALA A 184 -28.59 5.81 -2.46
CA ALA A 184 -28.19 7.17 -2.10
C ALA A 184 -26.69 7.43 -2.31
N LEU A 185 -25.82 6.48 -1.94
CA LEU A 185 -24.38 6.58 -2.18
C LEU A 185 -24.03 6.56 -3.67
N LYS A 186 -24.70 5.70 -4.43
CA LYS A 186 -24.52 5.60 -5.88
C LYS A 186 -24.93 6.89 -6.58
N ASP A 187 -26.14 7.38 -6.32
CA ASP A 187 -26.68 8.61 -6.90
C ASP A 187 -25.82 9.83 -6.52
N TRP A 188 -25.35 9.91 -5.27
CA TRP A 188 -24.45 10.98 -4.85
C TRP A 188 -23.12 10.92 -5.60
N THR A 189 -22.54 9.74 -5.72
CA THR A 189 -21.25 9.52 -6.40
C THR A 189 -21.35 9.86 -7.89
N GLU A 190 -22.36 9.34 -8.59
CA GLU A 190 -22.62 9.64 -10.00
C GLU A 190 -22.95 11.13 -10.22
N GLY A 191 -23.72 11.71 -9.30
CA GLY A 191 -24.02 13.14 -9.25
C GLY A 191 -22.76 14.00 -9.08
N PHE A 192 -21.78 13.54 -8.29
CA PHE A 192 -20.53 14.26 -8.09
C PHE A 192 -19.71 14.32 -9.38
N PHE A 193 -19.49 13.19 -10.06
CA PHE A 193 -18.74 13.16 -11.32
C PHE A 193 -19.39 14.00 -12.41
N SER A 194 -20.72 13.94 -12.53
CA SER A 194 -21.44 14.72 -13.56
C SER A 194 -21.40 16.23 -13.32
N LYS A 195 -21.42 16.68 -12.06
CA LYS A 195 -21.40 18.11 -11.70
C LYS A 195 -19.99 18.70 -11.63
N HIS A 196 -18.99 17.91 -11.27
CA HIS A 196 -17.66 18.40 -10.90
C HIS A 196 -16.55 18.03 -11.88
N GLY A 197 -16.86 17.67 -13.13
CA GLY A 197 -15.85 17.38 -14.15
C GLY A 197 -14.78 18.49 -14.31
N GLY A 198 -15.15 19.76 -14.09
CA GLY A 198 -14.20 20.89 -14.08
C GLY A 198 -13.15 20.82 -12.96
N LEU A 199 -13.46 20.22 -11.81
CA LEU A 199 -12.49 20.03 -10.72
C LEU A 199 -11.41 19.04 -11.14
N PHE A 200 -11.80 17.89 -11.71
CA PHE A 200 -10.85 16.88 -12.22
C PHE A 200 -9.93 17.47 -13.29
N ALA A 201 -10.50 18.20 -14.26
CA ALA A 201 -9.72 18.87 -15.31
C ALA A 201 -8.73 19.90 -14.73
N SER A 202 -9.15 20.67 -13.72
CA SER A 202 -8.30 21.63 -13.03
C SER A 202 -7.11 20.95 -12.33
N ARG A 203 -7.36 19.84 -11.62
CA ARG A 203 -6.30 19.08 -10.94
C ARG A 203 -5.29 18.48 -11.92
N ILE A 204 -5.77 17.94 -13.05
CA ILE A 204 -4.90 17.49 -14.15
C ILE A 204 -4.05 18.66 -14.68
N ALA A 205 -4.66 19.81 -14.98
CA ALA A 205 -3.95 20.98 -15.49
C ALA A 205 -2.90 21.54 -14.51
N GLN A 206 -3.12 21.36 -13.21
CA GLN A 206 -2.16 21.71 -12.15
C GLN A 206 -1.05 20.66 -11.97
N GLY A 207 -1.06 19.56 -12.74
CA GLY A 207 -0.08 18.49 -12.64
C GLY A 207 -0.17 17.71 -11.33
N LYS A 208 -1.38 17.57 -10.77
CA LYS A 208 -1.63 16.97 -9.45
C LYS A 208 -1.92 15.47 -9.50
N ILE A 209 -1.97 14.88 -10.69
CA ILE A 209 -2.12 13.43 -10.88
C ILE A 209 -0.73 12.81 -10.97
N ARG A 210 -0.40 11.93 -10.04
CA ARG A 210 0.96 11.42 -9.83
C ARG A 210 0.95 9.93 -9.60
N ASP A 211 2.13 9.31 -9.78
CA ASP A 211 2.38 7.94 -9.35
C ASP A 211 2.57 7.87 -7.83
N CYS A 212 1.46 7.95 -7.09
CA CYS A 212 1.41 8.08 -5.64
C CYS A 212 1.68 6.76 -4.89
N HIS A 213 1.21 6.63 -3.65
CA HIS A 213 1.31 5.40 -2.86
C HIS A 213 0.17 4.42 -3.16
N GLY A 214 -1.07 4.94 -3.20
CA GLY A 214 -2.32 4.24 -3.47
C GLY A 214 -3.01 3.60 -2.26
N ASP A 215 -2.37 3.61 -1.09
CA ASP A 215 -2.87 2.94 0.14
C ASP A 215 -2.29 3.52 1.45
N LEU A 216 -2.27 4.84 1.60
CA LEU A 216 -1.65 5.48 2.75
C LEU A 216 -2.47 5.28 4.03
N HIS A 217 -2.01 4.40 4.91
CA HIS A 217 -2.60 4.16 6.24
C HIS A 217 -1.54 4.31 7.33
N MET A 218 -1.94 4.57 8.57
CA MET A 218 -1.02 4.75 9.70
C MET A 218 -0.15 3.51 9.97
N GLU A 219 -0.61 2.31 9.59
CA GLU A 219 0.18 1.08 9.73
C GLU A 219 1.33 0.96 8.73
N HIS A 220 1.30 1.78 7.67
CA HIS A 220 2.33 1.86 6.64
C HIS A 220 3.35 2.96 6.91
N VAL A 221 3.11 3.85 7.87
CA VAL A 221 4.00 4.97 8.20
C VAL A 221 4.89 4.62 9.39
N CYS A 222 6.20 4.70 9.22
CA CYS A 222 7.23 4.40 10.21
C CYS A 222 7.89 5.69 10.69
N LEU A 223 7.83 5.97 11.99
CA LEU A 223 8.36 7.16 12.66
C LEU A 223 9.70 6.84 13.37
N GLY A 224 10.69 6.43 12.59
CA GLY A 224 12.07 6.20 13.07
C GLY A 224 12.91 7.48 13.02
N ASP A 225 14.24 7.34 12.93
CA ASP A 225 15.16 8.47 12.73
C ASP A 225 14.82 9.29 11.46
N GLU A 226 14.34 8.59 10.44
CA GLU A 226 13.73 9.17 9.24
C GLU A 226 12.34 8.57 9.07
N VAL A 227 11.39 9.37 8.59
CA VAL A 227 10.05 8.88 8.24
C VAL A 227 10.16 8.01 6.99
N ALA A 228 9.62 6.80 7.08
CA ALA A 228 9.49 5.90 5.95
C ALA A 228 8.02 5.47 5.76
N VAL A 229 7.62 5.24 4.52
CA VAL A 229 6.30 4.70 4.17
C VAL A 229 6.46 3.43 3.34
N ILE A 230 5.80 2.37 3.78
CA ILE A 230 5.90 1.02 3.24
C ILE A 230 4.57 0.53 2.64
N ASP A 231 4.59 -0.60 1.94
CA ASP A 231 3.43 -1.26 1.33
C ASP A 231 2.66 -0.43 0.28
N CYS A 232 3.40 0.32 -0.55
CA CYS A 232 2.86 0.97 -1.75
C CYS A 232 2.28 -0.06 -2.74
N ILE A 233 1.09 0.22 -3.29
CA ILE A 233 0.39 -0.70 -4.21
C ILE A 233 1.24 -0.97 -5.45
N GLU A 234 1.70 -2.21 -5.64
CA GLU A 234 2.54 -2.58 -6.77
C GLU A 234 1.77 -3.15 -7.97
N PHE A 235 0.52 -3.58 -7.75
CA PHE A 235 -0.21 -4.44 -8.69
C PHE A 235 -1.27 -3.77 -9.54
N ASN A 236 -1.75 -2.57 -9.15
CA ASN A 236 -2.79 -1.87 -9.88
C ASN A 236 -2.50 -0.37 -9.98
N GLU A 237 -2.25 0.08 -11.20
CA GLU A 237 -1.96 1.47 -11.50
C GLU A 237 -3.16 2.39 -11.26
N ARG A 238 -4.40 1.93 -11.43
CA ARG A 238 -5.58 2.76 -11.16
C ARG A 238 -5.75 3.15 -9.70
N PHE A 239 -5.14 2.39 -8.80
CA PHE A 239 -5.16 2.68 -7.37
C PHE A 239 -3.99 3.59 -6.98
N ARG A 240 -2.87 3.52 -7.71
CA ARG A 240 -1.66 4.29 -7.41
C ARG A 240 -1.56 5.61 -8.18
N TYR A 241 -2.04 5.66 -9.42
CA TYR A 241 -2.07 6.84 -10.28
C TYR A 241 -3.31 7.66 -9.95
N CYS A 242 -3.17 8.61 -9.03
CA CYS A 242 -4.29 9.37 -8.52
C CYS A 242 -3.87 10.80 -8.19
N ASP A 243 -4.85 11.60 -7.78
CA ASP A 243 -4.60 12.92 -7.25
C ASP A 243 -3.81 12.84 -5.94
N THR A 244 -2.80 13.70 -5.76
CA THR A 244 -1.96 13.73 -4.54
C THR A 244 -2.77 13.95 -3.26
N VAL A 245 -3.86 14.72 -3.32
CA VAL A 245 -4.77 14.92 -2.18
C VAL A 245 -5.64 13.67 -1.96
N ALA A 246 -6.03 12.97 -3.02
CA ALA A 246 -6.75 11.70 -2.88
C ALA A 246 -5.89 10.62 -2.23
N ASP A 247 -4.60 10.54 -2.57
CA ASP A 247 -3.66 9.65 -1.88
C ASP A 247 -3.52 10.01 -0.40
N PHE A 248 -3.28 11.29 -0.11
CA PHE A 248 -3.12 11.78 1.26
C PHE A 248 -4.38 11.61 2.11
N ALA A 249 -5.57 11.71 1.50
CA ALA A 249 -6.84 11.56 2.18
C ALA A 249 -7.01 10.18 2.83
N PHE A 250 -6.40 9.12 2.31
CA PHE A 250 -6.43 7.81 2.97
C PHE A 250 -5.87 7.87 4.40
N LEU A 251 -4.77 8.60 4.61
CA LEU A 251 -4.15 8.71 5.93
C LEU A 251 -5.00 9.56 6.87
N LEU A 252 -5.65 10.61 6.35
CA LEU A 252 -6.58 11.44 7.12
C LEU A 252 -7.82 10.64 7.53
N MET A 253 -8.41 9.90 6.60
CA MET A 253 -9.57 9.04 6.87
C MET A 253 -9.22 7.93 7.85
N ASP A 254 -8.02 7.34 7.77
CA ASP A 254 -7.56 6.32 8.72
C ASP A 254 -7.42 6.88 10.14
N LEU A 255 -6.86 8.09 10.29
CA LEU A 255 -6.82 8.80 11.57
C LEU A 255 -8.23 9.05 12.11
N GLU A 256 -9.13 9.62 11.30
CA GLU A 256 -10.51 9.91 11.69
C GLU A 256 -11.28 8.66 12.08
N TYR A 257 -11.10 7.56 11.34
CA TYR A 257 -11.72 6.26 11.64
C TYR A 257 -11.32 5.76 13.02
N HIS A 258 -10.07 5.99 13.43
CA HIS A 258 -9.57 5.64 14.77
C HIS A 258 -9.81 6.75 15.82
N GLY A 259 -10.63 7.76 15.52
CA GLY A 259 -11.02 8.84 16.45
C GLY A 259 -10.03 10.02 16.51
N GLY A 260 -9.10 10.10 15.58
CA GLY A 260 -8.01 11.08 15.51
C GLY A 260 -8.32 12.35 14.72
N SER A 261 -9.55 12.89 14.77
CA SER A 261 -9.94 14.04 13.94
C SER A 261 -9.05 15.28 14.16
N ALA A 262 -8.63 15.54 15.40
CA ALA A 262 -7.73 16.66 15.69
C ALA A 262 -6.33 16.46 15.10
N GLN A 263 -5.84 15.22 15.06
CA GLN A 263 -4.58 14.85 14.43
C GLN A 263 -4.70 14.94 12.90
N ALA A 264 -5.82 14.48 12.33
CA ALA A 264 -6.09 14.58 10.90
C ALA A 264 -6.12 16.05 10.43
N GLU A 265 -6.80 16.93 11.17
CA GLU A 265 -6.85 18.37 10.87
C GLU A 265 -5.44 19.00 10.90
N LYS A 266 -4.66 18.73 11.95
CA LYS A 266 -3.27 19.23 12.04
C LYS A 266 -2.37 18.69 10.94
N LEU A 267 -2.49 17.39 10.65
CA LEU A 267 -1.70 16.73 9.61
C LEU A 267 -2.02 17.32 8.23
N TRP A 268 -3.31 17.58 7.96
CA TRP A 268 -3.75 18.29 6.77
C TRP A 268 -3.18 19.71 6.70
N ASP A 269 -3.20 20.48 7.80
CA ASP A 269 -2.65 21.82 7.81
C ASP A 269 -1.17 21.86 7.45
N PHE A 270 -0.36 20.95 8.00
CA PHE A 270 1.05 20.84 7.63
C PHE A 270 1.22 20.43 6.18
N TYR A 271 0.51 19.40 5.73
CA TYR A 271 0.63 18.90 4.36
C TYR A 271 0.20 19.96 3.35
N ARG A 272 -0.94 20.62 3.56
CA ARG A 272 -1.45 21.69 2.70
C ARG A 272 -0.41 22.80 2.53
N MET A 273 0.21 23.21 3.63
CA MET A 273 1.27 24.23 3.62
C MET A 273 2.50 23.76 2.84
N TYR A 274 2.99 22.54 3.09
CA TYR A 274 4.19 22.02 2.41
C TYR A 274 3.94 21.67 0.95
N ALA A 275 2.77 21.16 0.59
CA ALA A 275 2.40 20.75 -0.76
C ALA A 275 1.87 21.90 -1.63
N GLU A 276 1.76 23.11 -1.06
CA GLU A 276 1.18 24.29 -1.70
C GLU A 276 -0.23 23.98 -2.27
N GLU A 277 -1.04 23.32 -1.45
CA GLU A 277 -2.45 23.08 -1.75
C GLU A 277 -3.28 24.29 -1.28
N GLY A 278 -4.07 24.87 -2.17
CA GLY A 278 -4.88 26.08 -1.94
C GLY A 278 -6.27 25.80 -1.42
#